data_AF-A0A5S3YDR5-F1
#
_entry.id   AF-A0A5S3YDR5-F1
#
_cell.length_a   1.000
_cell.length_b   1.000
_cell.length_c   1.000
_cell.angle_alpha   90.00
_cell.angle_beta   90.00
_cell.angle_gamma   90.00
#
_symmetry.space_group_name_H-M   'P 1'
#
loop_
_entity.id
_entity.type
_entity.pdbx_description
1 polymer ?
#
loop_
_entity_poly.entity_id
_entity_poly.type
_entity_poly.pdbx_seq_one_letter_code
_entity_poly.pdbx_strand_id
1 'polypeptide(L)' 'QYPTPAQRPSNSRLSTEKITLGLSVKASDWKAALNNIQAYTE' A
#
# COMPACT_ATOMS: atom_id res chain seq x y z
N GLN A 1 -24.79 -11.02 -5.54
CA GLN A 1 -23.31 -10.96 -5.52
C GLN A 1 -22.85 -10.17 -6.74
N TYR A 2 -21.75 -9.43 -6.66
CA TYR A 2 -21.17 -8.70 -7.79
C TYR A 2 -19.86 -9.37 -8.24
N PRO A 3 -19.92 -10.53 -8.92
CA PRO A 3 -18.72 -11.12 -9.51
C PRO A 3 -18.24 -10.21 -10.64
N THR A 4 -17.02 -9.71 -10.51
CA THR A 4 -16.34 -9.07 -11.65
C THR A 4 -15.74 -10.16 -12.54
N PRO A 5 -15.69 -9.98 -13.87
CA PRO A 5 -15.10 -10.98 -14.78
C PRO A 5 -13.67 -11.37 -14.43
N ALA A 6 -12.89 -10.43 -13.88
CA ALA A 6 -11.53 -10.70 -13.42
C ALA A 6 -11.52 -11.31 -12.01
N GLN A 7 -10.76 -12.40 -11.85
CA GLN A 7 -10.48 -12.98 -10.54
C GLN A 7 -9.59 -12.05 -9.72
N ARG A 8 -9.98 -11.81 -8.46
CA ARG A 8 -9.17 -11.05 -7.51
C ARG A 8 -8.53 -11.98 -6.49
N PRO A 9 -7.25 -11.80 -6.17
CA PRO A 9 -6.62 -12.52 -5.08
C PRO A 9 -7.27 -12.11 -3.75
N SER A 10 -7.42 -13.08 -2.84
CA SER A 10 -7.94 -12.83 -1.49
C SER A 10 -7.00 -11.99 -0.62
N ASN A 11 -5.70 -11.99 -0.94
CA ASN A 11 -4.69 -11.20 -0.24
C ASN A 11 -3.71 -10.59 -1.25
N SER A 12 -3.70 -9.26 -1.34
CA SER A 12 -2.76 -8.50 -2.18
C SER A 12 -1.65 -7.81 -1.38
N ARG A 13 -1.51 -8.12 -0.07
CA ARG A 13 -0.50 -7.46 0.78
C ARG A 13 0.90 -7.95 0.42
N LEU A 14 1.75 -7.02 -0.02
CA LEU A 14 3.16 -7.27 -0.29
C LEU A 14 4.03 -6.93 0.93
N SER A 15 5.15 -7.64 1.09
CA SER A 15 6.17 -7.28 2.09
C SER A 15 7.09 -6.19 1.57
N THR A 16 7.48 -5.26 2.45
CA THR A 16 8.45 -4.17 2.17
C THR A 16 9.79 -4.39 2.86
N GLU A 17 10.03 -5.60 3.39
CA GLU A 17 11.22 -5.94 4.16
C GLU A 17 12.52 -5.72 3.40
N LYS A 18 12.60 -6.17 2.13
CA LYS A 18 13.81 -5.99 1.30
C LYS A 18 14.17 -4.51 1.11
N ILE A 19 13.18 -3.66 0.88
CA ILE A 19 13.36 -2.21 0.75
C ILE A 19 13.83 -1.62 2.07
N THR A 20 13.23 -2.05 3.18
CA THR A 20 13.59 -1.58 4.52
C THR A 20 15.03 -1.94 4.87
N LEU A 21 15.43 -3.19 4.62
CA LEU A 21 16.79 -3.68 4.92
C LEU A 21 17.83 -3.09 3.96
N GLY A 22 17.50 -2.94 2.69
CA GLY A 22 18.44 -2.50 1.66
C GLY A 22 18.62 -0.98 1.60
N LEU A 23 17.58 -0.21 1.91
CA LEU A 23 17.56 1.25 1.74
C LEU A 23 17.37 2.01 3.05
N SER A 24 17.14 1.32 4.17
CA SER A 24 16.77 1.95 5.46
C SER A 24 15.51 2.84 5.37
N VAL A 25 14.66 2.62 4.36
CA VAL A 25 13.40 3.34 4.14
C VAL A 25 12.24 2.48 4.61
N LYS A 26 11.44 3.01 5.53
CA LYS A 26 10.20 2.34 5.99
C LYS A 26 9.02 2.69 5.10
N ALA A 27 8.09 1.76 4.96
CA ALA A 27 6.82 2.02 4.30
C ALA A 27 6.00 3.05 5.09
N SER A 28 5.25 3.90 4.38
CA SER A 28 4.36 4.88 4.98
C SER A 28 3.17 4.19 5.69
N ASP A 29 2.70 4.76 6.80
CA ASP A 29 1.42 4.40 7.38
C ASP A 29 0.30 4.98 6.50
N TRP A 30 -0.30 4.12 5.66
CA TRP A 30 -1.31 4.54 4.71
C TRP A 30 -2.57 5.12 5.36
N LYS A 31 -2.88 4.75 6.61
CA LYS A 31 -4.04 5.32 7.31
C LYS A 31 -3.77 6.76 7.72
N ALA A 32 -2.57 7.00 8.26
CA ALA A 32 -2.13 8.36 8.59
C ALA A 32 -1.98 9.22 7.32
N ALA A 33 -1.39 8.66 6.26
CA ALA A 33 -1.24 9.34 4.97
C ALA A 33 -2.59 9.72 4.34
N LEU A 34 -3.60 8.86 4.44
CA LEU A 34 -4.94 9.13 3.93
C LEU A 34 -5.59 10.34 4.63
N ASN A 35 -5.36 10.51 5.92
CA ASN A 35 -5.88 11.66 6.68
C ASN A 35 -5.22 12.99 6.26
N ASN A 36 -4.00 12.93 5.69
CA ASN A 36 -3.24 14.10 5.25
C ASN A 36 -2.87 13.98 3.76
N ILE A 37 -3.80 13.50 2.93
CA ILE A 37 -3.51 13.18 1.53
C ILE A 37 -3.10 14.42 0.72
N GLN A 38 -3.52 15.61 1.15
CA GLN A 38 -3.17 16.89 0.51
C GLN A 38 -1.65 17.15 0.50
N ALA A 39 -0.91 16.62 1.47
CA ALA A 39 0.55 16.71 1.50
C ALA A 39 1.25 15.91 0.37
N TYR A 40 0.49 15.14 -0.42
CA TYR A 40 0.97 14.29 -1.50
C TYR A 40 0.43 14.70 -2.89
N THR A 41 -0.26 15.84 -3.00
CA THR A 41 -0.96 16.26 -4.23
C THR A 41 -0.34 17.49 -4.93
N GLU A 42 0.96 17.71 -4.79
CA GLU A 42 1.71 18.72 -5.58
C GLU A 42 2.26 18.16 -6.90
#